data_AF-A0A8B9VJ18-F1
#
_entry.id   AF-A0A8B9VJ18-F1
#
_cell.length_a   1.000
_cell.length_b   1.000
_cell.length_c   1.000
_cell.angle_alpha   90.00
_cell.angle_beta   90.00
_cell.angle_gamma   90.00
#
_symmetry.space_group_name_H-M   'P 1'
#
loop_
_entity.id
_entity.type
_entity.pdbx_description
1 polymer ?
#
loop_
_entity_poly.entity_id
_entity_poly.type
_entity_poly.pdbx_seq_one_letter_code
_entity_poly.pdbx_strand_id
1 'polypeptide(L)'
;PEDQLGSGRKEPEPKQKKTLCFVNTVCSLSDLDYLVPKAGFFCQICSLFYADETSVKNHCKTPLHQQNMEKFMAKQKEEGNSGEERSSR
;
A
#
# COMPACT_ATOMS: atom_id res chain seq x y z
N PRO A 1 36.19 -26.71 -7.54
CA PRO A 1 35.81 -25.93 -8.75
C PRO A 1 34.59 -25.04 -8.39
N GLU A 2 34.73 -23.82 -7.89
CA GLU A 2 35.49 -22.65 -8.40
C GLU A 2 35.21 -22.36 -9.87
N ASP A 3 34.28 -21.42 -10.13
CA ASP A 3 34.40 -20.16 -10.92
C ASP A 3 32.98 -19.59 -11.16
N GLN A 4 32.50 -18.52 -10.50
CA GLN A 4 32.75 -17.07 -10.65
C GLN A 4 32.10 -16.39 -11.88
N LEU A 5 31.76 -15.09 -11.67
CA LEU A 5 31.26 -14.04 -12.58
C LEU A 5 29.75 -14.07 -12.95
N GLY A 6 28.97 -13.00 -12.79
CA GLY A 6 29.24 -11.63 -12.40
C GLY A 6 28.07 -10.71 -12.81
N SER A 7 27.88 -9.65 -12.02
CA SER A 7 27.30 -8.33 -12.36
C SER A 7 25.84 -8.18 -12.81
N GLY A 8 25.10 -7.38 -12.03
CA GLY A 8 23.98 -6.61 -12.56
C GLY A 8 23.04 -6.03 -11.50
N ARG A 9 23.48 -5.07 -10.69
CA ARG A 9 22.54 -4.19 -9.97
C ARG A 9 21.67 -3.47 -11.00
N LYS A 10 20.35 -3.56 -10.88
CA LYS A 10 19.45 -2.45 -11.19
C LYS A 10 18.36 -2.37 -10.14
N GLU A 11 18.49 -1.36 -9.30
CA GLU A 11 17.42 -0.84 -8.47
C GLU A 11 16.31 -0.27 -9.39
N PRO A 12 15.01 -0.56 -9.16
CA PRO A 12 13.97 0.22 -9.79
C PRO A 12 13.61 1.41 -8.88
N GLU A 13 14.13 2.57 -9.27
CA GLU A 13 13.77 3.89 -8.75
C GLU A 13 12.25 4.17 -8.82
N PRO A 14 11.71 5.03 -7.94
CA PRO A 14 10.28 5.15 -7.66
C PRO A 14 9.57 5.95 -8.76
N LYS A 15 8.81 5.26 -9.61
CA LYS A 15 7.94 5.90 -10.59
C LYS A 15 6.48 5.57 -10.32
N GLN A 16 5.84 6.53 -9.63
CA GLN A 16 4.43 6.90 -9.75
C GLN A 16 3.49 5.73 -10.05
N LYS A 17 2.90 5.16 -8.99
CA LYS A 17 1.83 4.16 -9.09
C LYS A 17 0.61 4.75 -9.80
N LYS A 18 0.56 4.60 -11.12
CA LYS A 18 -0.65 4.75 -11.92
C LYS A 18 -1.53 3.57 -11.53
N THR A 19 -2.70 3.84 -10.95
CA THR A 19 -3.69 2.81 -10.65
C THR A 19 -4.06 2.08 -11.94
N LEU A 20 -3.59 0.85 -12.08
CA LEU A 20 -4.05 -0.08 -13.11
C LEU A 20 -5.24 -0.85 -12.52
N CYS A 21 -6.35 -0.89 -13.25
CA CYS A 21 -7.48 -1.77 -12.95
C CYS A 21 -7.01 -3.24 -12.96
N PHE A 22 -7.47 -4.06 -12.01
CA PHE A 22 -7.05 -5.47 -11.86
C PHE A 22 -7.54 -6.38 -13.00
N VAL A 23 -8.25 -5.83 -13.98
CA VAL A 23 -8.73 -6.54 -15.16
C VAL A 23 -7.85 -6.12 -16.34
N ASN A 24 -7.18 -7.08 -16.98
CA ASN A 24 -6.32 -6.85 -18.16
C ASN A 24 -7.13 -6.48 -19.43
N THR A 25 -8.19 -5.69 -19.27
CA THR A 25 -8.90 -5.07 -20.38
C THR A 25 -8.40 -3.64 -20.46
N VAL A 26 -7.89 -3.27 -21.63
CA VAL A 26 -7.61 -1.88 -22.01
C VAL A 26 -8.94 -1.13 -21.94
N CYS A 27 -9.26 -0.59 -20.76
CA CYS A 27 -10.25 0.46 -20.64
C CYS A 27 -9.58 1.69 -21.27
N SER A 28 -10.12 2.11 -22.41
CA SER A 28 -9.70 3.35 -23.08
C SER A 28 -9.76 4.47 -22.04
N LEU A 29 -8.84 5.43 -22.05
CA LEU A 29 -8.83 6.54 -21.07
C LEU A 29 -10.18 7.28 -20.99
N SER A 30 -10.93 7.30 -22.09
CA SER A 30 -12.30 7.82 -22.20
C SER A 30 -13.36 7.03 -21.43
N ASP A 31 -13.12 5.75 -21.14
CA ASP A 31 -14.02 4.88 -20.37
C ASP A 31 -13.79 5.01 -18.85
N LEU A 32 -12.94 5.93 -18.40
CA LEU A 32 -12.73 6.21 -16.98
C LEU A 32 -13.37 7.55 -16.56
N ASP A 33 -13.75 8.39 -17.52
CA ASP A 33 -14.35 9.71 -17.29
C ASP A 33 -15.76 9.64 -16.67
N TYR A 34 -16.40 8.47 -16.69
CA TYR A 34 -17.70 8.22 -16.05
C TYR A 34 -17.59 7.66 -14.61
N LEU A 35 -16.38 7.39 -14.11
CA LEU A 35 -16.20 6.87 -12.76
C LEU A 35 -16.34 7.98 -11.74
N VAL A 36 -17.44 7.96 -10.99
CA VAL A 36 -17.65 8.86 -9.86
C VAL A 36 -16.94 8.31 -8.62
N PRO A 37 -15.94 9.00 -8.06
CA PRO A 37 -15.29 8.58 -6.83
C PRO A 37 -16.32 8.50 -5.69
N LYS A 38 -16.37 7.35 -5.01
CA LYS A 38 -17.22 7.18 -3.83
C LYS A 38 -16.44 7.55 -2.58
N ALA A 39 -16.93 8.54 -1.84
CA ALA A 39 -16.40 8.86 -0.53
C ALA A 39 -16.67 7.71 0.46
N GLY A 40 -15.75 7.48 1.39
CA GLY A 40 -15.89 6.48 2.45
C GLY A 40 -14.67 6.47 3.37
N PHE A 41 -14.55 5.41 4.17
CA PHE A 41 -13.55 5.24 5.21
C PHE A 41 -12.56 4.15 4.82
N PHE A 42 -11.28 4.39 5.04
CA PHE A 42 -10.23 3.42 4.72
C PHE A 42 -9.46 3.02 5.98
N CYS A 43 -9.39 1.72 6.25
CA CYS A 43 -8.54 1.19 7.30
C CYS A 43 -7.14 0.94 6.75
N GLN A 44 -6.14 1.72 7.17
CA GLN A 44 -4.76 1.57 6.69
C GLN A 44 -4.10 0.25 7.15
N ILE A 45 -4.44 -0.22 8.35
CA ILE A 45 -3.90 -1.45 8.93
C ILE A 45 -4.33 -2.67 8.12
N CYS A 46 -5.61 -2.72 7.75
CA CYS A 46 -6.18 -3.83 6.99
C CYS A 46 -6.18 -3.58 5.47
N SER A 47 -5.88 -2.36 5.03
CA SER A 47 -5.99 -1.90 3.64
C SER A 47 -7.37 -2.18 3.01
N LEU A 48 -8.44 -1.94 3.78
CA LEU A 48 -9.83 -2.18 3.38
C LEU A 48 -10.64 -0.87 3.35
N PHE A 49 -11.54 -0.75 2.36
CA PHE A 49 -12.46 0.37 2.22
C PHE A 49 -13.87 0.02 2.73
N TYR A 50 -14.50 0.97 3.40
CA TYR A 50 -15.85 0.89 3.95
C TYR A 50 -16.67 2.10 3.49
N ALA A 51 -17.93 1.86 3.08
CA ALA A 51 -18.78 2.91 2.52
C ALA A 51 -19.31 3.90 3.56
N ASP A 52 -19.38 3.49 4.84
CA ASP A 52 -19.98 4.28 5.91
C ASP A 52 -19.25 4.09 7.25
N GLU A 53 -19.53 5.00 8.18
CA GLU A 53 -18.86 5.09 9.47
C GLU A 53 -19.20 3.91 10.40
N THR A 54 -20.42 3.41 10.34
CA THR A 54 -20.87 2.28 11.18
C THR A 54 -20.14 1.01 10.78
N SER A 55 -19.98 0.78 9.48
CA SER A 55 -19.23 -0.36 8.94
C SER A 55 -17.77 -0.35 9.39
N VAL A 56 -17.06 0.78 9.29
CA VAL A 56 -15.67 0.86 9.76
C VAL A 56 -15.56 0.76 11.29
N LYS A 57 -16.51 1.32 12.05
CA LYS A 57 -16.57 1.17 13.52
C LYS A 57 -16.74 -0.28 13.94
N ASN A 58 -17.58 -1.03 13.24
CA ASN A 58 -17.76 -2.46 13.49
C ASN A 58 -16.51 -3.25 13.08
N HIS A 59 -15.89 -2.90 11.95
CA HIS A 59 -14.63 -3.49 11.51
C HIS A 59 -13.53 -3.34 12.57
N CYS A 60 -13.32 -2.15 13.15
CA CYS A 60 -12.26 -1.92 14.13
C CYS A 60 -12.42 -2.76 15.42
N LYS A 61 -13.63 -3.23 15.72
CA LYS A 61 -13.91 -4.09 16.87
C LYS A 61 -13.67 -5.58 16.59
N THR A 62 -13.39 -5.96 15.34
CA THR A 62 -13.19 -7.36 14.99
C THR A 62 -11.84 -7.89 15.51
N PRO A 63 -11.76 -9.18 15.91
CA PRO A 63 -10.50 -9.79 16.32
C PRO A 63 -9.42 -9.72 15.23
N LEU A 64 -9.82 -9.79 13.96
CA LEU A 64 -8.92 -9.67 12.82
C LEU A 64 -8.22 -8.31 12.78
N HIS A 65 -8.97 -7.22 13.02
CA HIS A 65 -8.38 -5.89 13.07
C HIS A 65 -7.37 -5.78 14.22
N GLN A 66 -7.67 -6.33 15.39
CA GLN A 66 -6.77 -6.33 16.55
C GLN A 66 -5.46 -7.10 16.24
N GLN A 67 -5.57 -8.30 15.64
CA GLN A 67 -4.39 -9.08 15.25
C GLN A 67 -3.53 -8.34 14.20
N ASN A 68 -4.18 -7.69 13.23
CA ASN A 68 -3.46 -6.92 12.22
C ASN A 68 -2.81 -5.67 12.82
N MET A 69 -3.47 -5.02 13.79
CA MET A 69 -2.94 -3.87 14.51
C MET A 69 -1.63 -4.22 15.23
N GLU A 70 -1.60 -5.33 15.97
CA GLU A 70 -0.39 -5.77 16.69
C GLU A 70 0.80 -5.96 15.74
N LYS A 71 0.58 -6.64 14.60
CA LYS A 71 1.61 -6.85 13.57
C LYS A 71 2.03 -5.55 12.91
N PHE A 72 1.08 -4.66 12.63
CA PHE A 72 1.35 -3.37 12.02
C PHE A 72 2.24 -2.49 12.92
N MET A 73 1.95 -2.47 14.23
CA MET A 73 2.75 -1.73 15.20
C MET A 73 4.16 -2.33 15.39
N ALA A 74 4.28 -3.65 15.37
CA ALA A 74 5.59 -4.31 15.41
C ALA A 74 6.45 -3.92 14.21
N LYS A 75 5.85 -3.85 13.01
CA LYS A 75 6.56 -3.49 11.78
C LYS A 75 6.96 -2.01 11.72
N GLN A 76 6.11 -1.11 12.22
CA GLN A 76 6.38 0.33 12.26
C GLN A 76 7.60 0.69 13.13
N LYS A 77 7.87 -0.07 14.21
CA LYS A 77 9.05 0.15 15.05
C LYS A 77 10.38 -0.09 14.34
N GLU A 78 10.41 -1.02 13.39
CA GLU A 78 11.61 -1.32 12.60
C GLU A 78 11.89 -0.25 11.55
N GLU A 79 10.84 0.37 10.99
CA GLU A 79 10.95 1.38 9.93
C GLU A 79 11.28 2.78 10.50
N GLY A 80 10.87 3.07 11.74
CA GLY A 80 11.12 4.35 12.44
C GLY A 80 12.57 4.62 12.87
N ASN A 81 13.48 3.64 12.78
CA ASN A 81 14.91 3.82 13.12
C ASN A 81 15.79 4.14 11.88
N SER A 82 15.21 4.29 10.68
CA SER A 82 15.98 4.46 9.43
C SER A 82 15.80 5.84 8.76
N GLY A 83 15.08 6.78 9.39
CA GLY A 83 14.60 8.00 8.75
C GLY A 83 15.33 9.31 9.09
N GLU A 84 16.43 9.30 9.87
CA GLU A 84 17.02 10.54 10.41
C GLU A 84 18.31 11.02 9.72
N GLU A 85 18.58 10.61 8.46
CA GLU A 85 19.74 11.14 7.73
C GLU A 85 19.44 11.42 6.26
N ARG A 86 18.58 12.41 5.99
CA ARG A 86 18.52 13.05 4.66
C ARG A 86 18.07 14.50 4.65
N SER A 87 18.42 15.28 5.68
CA SER A 87 18.34 16.75 5.62
C SER A 87 19.71 17.35 5.90
N SER A 88 20.60 17.25 4.91
CA SER A 88 21.81 18.05 4.82
C SER A 88 22.17 18.19 3.34
N ARG A 89 21.47 19.10 2.66
CA ARG A 89 21.99 19.87 1.52
C ARG A 89 21.27 21.21 1.47
#